data_AF-A0A3D3MI96-F1
#
_entry.id   AF-A0A3D3MI96-F1
#
_cell.length_a   1.000
_cell.length_b   1.000
_cell.length_c   1.000
_cell.angle_alpha   90.00
_cell.angle_beta   90.00
_cell.angle_gamma   90.00
#
_symmetry.space_group_name_H-M   'P 1'
#
loop_
_entity.id
_entity.type
_entity.pdbx_description
1 polymer ?
#
loop_
_entity_poly.entity_id
_entity_poly.type
_entity_poly.pdbx_seq_one_letter_code
_entity_poly.pdbx_strand_id
1 'polypeptide(L)'
;MIKPYKHINSKFHNIQSFVNHLFLDVVFRAPYIPNTAFDISLVLAKYQRLINEVNDEYLLNPITECFAICKTLSKKHLKTLKRGVHQNNKIRLLCNGDLTPLEYSDIAFINEDLSKQIKIFFDKLYDEAVNKAVFYHRYGKIEDYYKNLVGKSRTCRCCGINKVLIKFHSKRSALDHYLPRNHFPFTSINTNNLLPICDICNSKYKLAENTIFEVIKRNNRIVSKTRKQAFFPFSKISPYPKIDVEITLNKALSDDIEPSNMHVNLISAGYEERLETWDRLFGIKENYLAECCSEEMYMYYEEQYMADMNFGKTHEQYVATLEANRLYDMNFLRIAYLNGIKNYQ
;
A
#
# COMPACT_ATOMS: atom_id res chain seq x y z
N MET A 1 -4.95 -8.35 0.63
CA MET A 1 -3.53 -8.76 0.75
C MET A 1 -3.50 -10.04 1.54
N ILE A 2 -2.58 -10.96 1.23
CA ILE A 2 -2.59 -12.30 1.86
C ILE A 2 -2.39 -12.24 3.39
N LYS A 3 -1.64 -11.24 3.88
CA LYS A 3 -1.41 -11.05 5.31
C LYS A 3 -1.16 -9.58 5.63
N PRO A 4 -1.78 -8.99 6.66
CA PRO A 4 -1.52 -7.60 7.03
C PRO A 4 -0.16 -7.44 7.71
N TYR A 5 0.39 -6.23 7.67
CA TYR A 5 1.43 -5.81 8.59
C TYR A 5 0.85 -5.59 9.99
N LYS A 6 1.69 -5.83 11.01
CA LYS A 6 1.39 -5.38 12.37
C LYS A 6 1.86 -3.93 12.51
N HIS A 7 1.08 -3.10 13.19
CA HIS A 7 1.56 -1.77 13.54
C HIS A 7 2.80 -1.87 14.42
N ILE A 8 3.75 -0.98 14.20
CA ILE A 8 4.95 -0.82 15.02
C ILE A 8 4.88 0.50 15.80
N ASN A 9 5.73 0.65 16.80
CA ASN A 9 5.99 1.95 17.38
C ASN A 9 7.15 2.60 16.61
N SER A 10 6.94 3.79 16.07
CA SER A 10 7.96 4.57 15.36
C SER A 10 7.75 6.06 15.57
N LYS A 11 8.83 6.81 15.84
CA LYS A 11 8.78 8.28 15.86
C LYS A 11 8.37 8.86 14.50
N PHE A 12 8.55 8.09 13.42
CA PHE A 12 8.23 8.52 12.07
C PHE A 12 6.74 8.79 11.88
N HIS A 13 5.88 8.13 12.67
CA HIS A 13 4.44 8.40 12.71
C HIS A 13 4.11 9.87 13.00
N ASN A 14 4.96 10.56 13.77
CA ASN A 14 4.69 11.91 14.28
C ASN A 14 4.91 13.00 13.22
N ILE A 15 5.45 12.68 12.04
CA ILE A 15 5.56 13.66 10.95
C ILE A 15 4.19 14.16 10.48
N GLN A 16 3.15 13.32 10.61
CA GLN A 16 1.78 13.71 10.27
C GLN A 16 1.30 14.90 11.11
N SER A 17 1.78 15.05 12.35
CA SER A 17 1.42 16.20 13.19
C SER A 17 1.95 17.52 12.63
N PHE A 18 3.14 17.51 12.02
CA PHE A 18 3.68 18.69 11.32
C PHE A 18 2.81 19.07 10.12
N VAL A 19 2.48 18.09 9.28
CA VAL A 19 1.61 18.30 8.10
C VAL A 19 0.23 18.79 8.52
N ASN A 20 -0.37 18.19 9.54
CA ASN A 20 -1.68 18.58 10.05
C ASN A 20 -1.66 20.03 10.53
N HIS A 21 -0.67 20.41 11.33
CA HIS A 21 -0.54 21.79 11.79
C HIS A 21 -0.41 22.77 10.62
N LEU A 22 0.53 22.50 9.71
CA LEU A 22 0.81 23.37 8.58
C LEU A 22 -0.43 23.61 7.71
N PHE A 23 -1.16 22.55 7.34
CA PHE A 23 -2.32 22.70 6.47
C PHE A 23 -3.60 23.14 7.19
N LEU A 24 -3.89 22.59 8.38
CA LEU A 24 -5.16 22.87 9.06
C LEU A 24 -5.14 24.19 9.82
N ASP A 25 -4.00 24.57 10.40
CA ASP A 25 -3.89 25.73 11.29
C ASP A 25 -3.31 26.96 10.59
N VAL A 26 -2.50 26.77 9.53
CA VAL A 26 -1.83 27.87 8.82
C VAL A 26 -2.41 28.04 7.42
N VAL A 27 -2.11 27.14 6.48
CA VAL A 27 -2.45 27.30 5.05
C VAL A 27 -3.95 27.41 4.83
N PHE A 28 -4.76 26.46 5.29
CA PHE A 28 -6.22 26.49 5.10
C PHE A 28 -6.95 27.41 6.10
N ARG A 29 -6.21 28.12 6.96
CA ARG A 29 -6.73 29.22 7.78
C ARG A 29 -6.25 30.59 7.31
N ALA A 30 -5.50 30.67 6.21
CA ALA A 30 -4.89 31.90 5.74
C ALA A 30 -5.86 33.11 5.69
N PRO A 31 -7.13 33.01 5.22
CA PRO A 31 -8.06 34.16 5.22
C PRO A 31 -8.37 34.75 6.59
N TYR A 32 -8.13 34.01 7.67
CA TYR A 32 -8.40 34.43 9.04
C TYR A 32 -7.13 34.88 9.79
N ILE A 33 -5.98 34.81 9.13
CA ILE A 33 -4.70 35.27 9.66
C ILE A 33 -4.49 36.71 9.16
N PRO A 34 -4.07 37.68 9.99
CA PRO A 34 -3.89 39.06 9.52
C PRO A 34 -2.78 39.24 8.46
N ASN A 35 -1.70 38.46 8.54
CA ASN A 35 -0.54 38.57 7.64
C ASN A 35 -0.95 38.49 6.16
N THR A 36 -0.42 39.39 5.34
CA THR A 36 -0.69 39.44 3.89
C THR A 36 0.04 38.34 3.13
N ALA A 37 1.25 37.98 3.58
CA ALA A 37 2.06 36.89 3.04
C ALA A 37 2.31 35.80 4.11
N PHE A 38 2.79 34.64 3.66
CA PHE A 38 3.28 33.61 4.57
C PHE A 38 4.50 34.12 5.33
N ASP A 39 4.53 33.85 6.63
CA ASP A 39 5.66 34.14 7.50
C ASP A 39 5.92 32.92 8.39
N ILE A 40 7.18 32.59 8.62
CA ILE A 40 7.55 31.39 9.38
C ILE A 40 7.07 31.45 10.85
N SER A 41 6.86 32.64 11.42
CA SER A 41 6.31 32.83 12.77
C SER A 41 4.88 32.31 12.91
N LEU A 42 4.15 32.12 11.80
CA LEU A 42 2.82 31.50 11.78
C LEU A 42 2.87 30.01 12.12
N VAL A 43 4.03 29.37 11.96
CA VAL A 43 4.25 27.96 12.24
C VAL A 43 4.74 27.80 13.67
N LEU A 44 4.23 26.80 14.39
CA LEU A 44 4.67 26.47 15.75
C LEU A 44 6.21 26.35 15.81
N ALA A 45 6.82 26.98 16.82
CA ALA A 45 8.28 27.07 16.98
C ALA A 45 9.02 25.74 16.78
N LYS A 46 8.45 24.64 17.30
CA LYS A 46 9.01 23.28 17.17
C LYS A 46 9.09 22.73 15.73
N TYR A 47 8.42 23.37 14.77
CA TYR A 47 8.35 22.98 13.37
C TYR A 47 9.03 23.96 12.42
N GLN A 48 9.35 25.18 12.86
CA GLN A 48 9.95 26.21 11.99
C GLN A 48 11.26 25.73 11.34
N ARG A 49 12.12 25.07 12.12
CA ARG A 49 13.37 24.48 11.61
C ARG A 49 13.15 23.45 10.50
N LEU A 50 12.02 22.72 10.51
CA LEU A 50 11.72 21.74 9.46
C LEU A 50 11.53 22.39 8.09
N ILE A 51 11.15 23.67 8.06
CA ILE A 51 10.96 24.44 6.84
C ILE A 51 12.26 25.18 6.48
N ASN A 52 12.87 25.87 7.45
CA ASN A 52 14.04 26.75 7.20
C ASN A 52 15.37 26.02 6.98
N GLU A 53 15.52 24.79 7.46
CA GLU A 53 16.79 24.04 7.35
C GLU A 53 16.77 22.98 6.24
N VAL A 54 15.81 23.08 5.32
CA VAL A 54 15.80 22.33 4.08
C VAL A 54 15.81 23.31 2.90
N ASN A 55 16.05 22.82 1.69
CA ASN A 55 15.98 23.67 0.51
C ASN A 55 14.57 24.29 0.39
N ASP A 56 14.49 25.59 0.15
CA ASP A 56 13.24 26.34 0.05
C ASP A 56 12.30 25.80 -1.02
N GLU A 57 12.84 25.25 -2.12
CA GLU A 57 12.08 24.58 -3.18
C GLU A 57 11.32 23.35 -2.68
N TYR A 58 11.74 22.75 -1.57
CA TYR A 58 11.10 21.56 -1.05
C TYR A 58 9.82 21.92 -0.29
N LEU A 59 9.88 22.92 0.60
CA LEU A 59 8.80 23.22 1.53
C LEU A 59 8.42 24.70 1.53
N LEU A 60 9.36 25.63 1.71
CA LEU A 60 9.03 27.06 1.90
C LEU A 60 8.28 27.66 0.72
N ASN A 61 8.77 27.45 -0.51
CA ASN A 61 8.17 27.96 -1.73
C ASN A 61 6.74 27.43 -1.93
N PRO A 62 6.49 26.09 -1.97
CA PRO A 62 5.13 25.61 -2.14
C PRO A 62 4.20 25.96 -0.98
N ILE A 63 4.69 26.10 0.25
CA ILE A 63 3.89 26.60 1.39
C ILE A 63 3.44 28.04 1.15
N THR A 64 4.38 28.89 0.73
CA THR A 64 4.13 30.32 0.50
C THR A 64 3.06 30.52 -0.57
N GLU A 65 3.19 29.79 -1.68
CA GLU A 65 2.19 29.81 -2.76
C GLU A 65 0.84 29.27 -2.29
N CYS A 66 0.81 28.13 -1.59
CA CYS A 66 -0.43 27.58 -1.05
C CYS A 66 -1.14 28.57 -0.11
N PHE A 67 -0.38 29.27 0.75
CA PHE A 67 -0.92 30.27 1.67
C PHE A 67 -1.53 31.46 0.93
N ALA A 68 -0.80 32.02 -0.05
CA ALA A 68 -1.25 33.13 -0.87
C ALA A 68 -2.53 32.79 -1.66
N ILE A 69 -2.61 31.58 -2.22
CA ILE A 69 -3.82 31.12 -2.90
C ILE A 69 -4.96 30.94 -1.89
N CYS A 70 -4.71 30.27 -0.75
CA CYS A 70 -5.74 29.99 0.23
C CYS A 70 -6.33 31.24 0.88
N LYS A 71 -5.61 32.37 0.91
CA LYS A 71 -6.11 33.69 1.34
C LYS A 71 -7.35 34.16 0.59
N THR A 72 -7.46 33.80 -0.69
CA THR A 72 -8.53 34.29 -1.58
C THR A 72 -9.70 33.30 -1.68
N LEU A 73 -9.54 32.08 -1.17
CA LEU A 73 -10.54 31.02 -1.30
C LEU A 73 -11.76 31.25 -0.41
N SER A 74 -12.92 30.82 -0.92
CA SER A 74 -14.17 30.84 -0.16
C SER A 74 -14.13 29.90 1.06
N LYS A 75 -14.95 30.22 2.08
CA LYS A 75 -15.13 29.34 3.25
C LYS A 75 -15.52 27.91 2.88
N LYS A 76 -16.33 27.75 1.81
CA LYS A 76 -16.76 26.44 1.30
C LYS A 76 -15.57 25.62 0.79
N HIS A 77 -14.71 26.22 -0.04
CA HIS A 77 -13.52 25.55 -0.58
C HIS A 77 -12.55 25.14 0.54
N LEU A 78 -12.29 26.02 1.50
CA LEU A 78 -11.42 25.73 2.65
C LEU A 78 -11.97 24.60 3.53
N LYS A 79 -13.30 24.55 3.72
CA LYS A 79 -13.95 23.43 4.43
C LYS A 79 -13.74 22.11 3.70
N THR A 80 -13.84 22.09 2.37
CA THR A 80 -13.54 20.90 1.55
C THR A 80 -12.09 20.46 1.71
N LEU A 81 -11.13 21.38 1.63
CA LEU A 81 -9.69 21.08 1.77
C LEU A 81 -9.35 20.52 3.16
N LYS A 82 -9.83 21.16 4.24
CA LYS A 82 -9.66 20.66 5.62
C LYS A 82 -10.26 19.28 5.81
N ARG A 83 -11.47 19.06 5.28
CA ARG A 83 -12.11 17.75 5.29
C ARG A 83 -11.24 16.70 4.57
N GLY A 84 -10.64 17.07 3.44
CA GLY A 84 -9.68 16.24 2.71
C GLY A 84 -8.52 15.78 3.58
N VAL A 85 -7.87 16.68 4.32
CA VAL A 85 -6.77 16.32 5.24
C VAL A 85 -7.24 15.28 6.27
N HIS A 86 -8.40 15.48 6.88
CA HIS A 86 -8.93 14.56 7.88
C HIS A 86 -9.36 13.21 7.29
N GLN A 87 -10.05 13.20 6.15
CA GLN A 87 -10.59 11.99 5.53
C GLN A 87 -9.50 11.14 4.88
N ASN A 88 -8.61 11.76 4.10
CA ASN A 88 -7.52 11.05 3.42
C ASN A 88 -6.62 10.30 4.41
N ASN A 89 -6.48 10.80 5.64
CA ASN A 89 -5.65 10.17 6.66
C ASN A 89 -6.32 9.02 7.43
N LYS A 90 -7.60 8.75 7.18
CA LYS A 90 -8.36 7.63 7.76
C LYS A 90 -8.34 6.41 6.84
N ILE A 91 -7.13 5.93 6.54
CA ILE A 91 -6.85 4.91 5.51
C ILE A 91 -7.76 3.68 5.60
N ARG A 92 -7.96 3.11 6.79
CA ARG A 92 -8.85 1.95 7.00
C ARG A 92 -10.29 2.22 6.54
N LEU A 93 -10.84 3.38 6.90
CA LEU A 93 -12.20 3.77 6.53
C LEU A 93 -12.32 4.05 5.03
N LEU A 94 -11.25 4.54 4.40
CA LEU A 94 -11.20 4.63 2.94
C LEU A 94 -11.18 3.24 2.29
N CYS A 95 -10.35 2.31 2.77
CA CYS A 95 -10.35 0.94 2.25
C CYS A 95 -11.72 0.26 2.39
N ASN A 96 -12.50 0.58 3.43
CA ASN A 96 -13.83 0.02 3.64
C ASN A 96 -14.93 0.66 2.79
N GLY A 97 -14.69 1.82 2.18
CA GLY A 97 -15.73 2.60 1.51
C GLY A 97 -16.54 3.52 2.44
N ASP A 98 -16.20 3.58 3.73
CA ASP A 98 -16.91 4.37 4.75
C ASP A 98 -16.70 5.90 4.58
N LEU A 99 -15.67 6.30 3.82
CA LEU A 99 -15.32 7.69 3.57
C LEU A 99 -14.98 7.96 2.09
N THR A 100 -15.34 9.15 1.63
CA THR A 100 -14.92 9.72 0.35
C THR A 100 -13.60 10.47 0.52
N PRO A 101 -12.53 10.13 -0.22
CA PRO A 101 -11.29 10.89 -0.21
C PRO A 101 -11.44 12.20 -1.00
N LEU A 102 -10.49 13.10 -0.81
CA LEU A 102 -10.22 14.22 -1.72
C LEU A 102 -9.04 13.85 -2.62
N GLU A 103 -9.20 13.96 -3.93
CA GLU A 103 -8.14 13.74 -4.92
C GLU A 103 -7.57 15.07 -5.45
N TYR A 104 -6.40 15.01 -6.11
CA TYR A 104 -5.83 16.19 -6.76
C TYR A 104 -6.75 16.81 -7.82
N SER A 105 -7.59 16.01 -8.48
CA SER A 105 -8.60 16.51 -9.43
C SER A 105 -9.63 17.40 -8.75
N ASP A 106 -10.03 17.06 -7.52
CA ASP A 106 -11.00 17.86 -6.74
C ASP A 106 -10.38 19.18 -6.30
N ILE A 107 -9.09 19.16 -5.93
CA ILE A 107 -8.35 20.38 -5.61
C ILE A 107 -8.16 21.23 -6.86
N ALA A 108 -7.84 20.63 -8.01
CA ALA A 108 -7.67 21.37 -9.26
C ALA A 108 -8.96 22.07 -9.70
N PHE A 109 -10.13 21.46 -9.45
CA PHE A 109 -11.42 22.11 -9.67
C PHE A 109 -11.63 23.34 -8.77
N ILE A 110 -11.06 23.35 -7.56
CA ILE A 110 -11.08 24.51 -6.67
C ILE A 110 -10.08 25.57 -7.15
N ASN A 111 -8.84 25.16 -7.40
CA ASN A 111 -7.76 25.99 -7.92
C ASN A 111 -6.63 25.08 -8.45
N GLU A 112 -6.31 25.20 -9.73
CA GLU A 112 -5.33 24.34 -10.41
C GLU A 112 -3.92 24.49 -9.82
N ASP A 113 -3.48 25.72 -9.56
CA ASP A 113 -2.14 25.99 -9.05
C ASP A 113 -1.97 25.52 -7.60
N LEU A 114 -3.00 25.62 -6.78
CA LEU A 114 -3.01 25.03 -5.44
C LEU A 114 -2.79 23.51 -5.51
N SER A 115 -3.44 22.83 -6.46
CA SER A 115 -3.25 21.40 -6.67
C SER A 115 -1.80 21.06 -7.02
N LYS A 116 -1.18 21.85 -7.92
CA LYS A 116 0.24 21.72 -8.27
C LYS A 116 1.17 21.96 -7.08
N GLN A 117 0.94 23.02 -6.30
CA GLN A 117 1.80 23.36 -5.16
C GLN A 117 1.69 22.35 -4.02
N ILE A 118 0.48 21.85 -3.73
CA ILE A 118 0.28 20.75 -2.78
C ILE A 118 1.01 19.50 -3.27
N LYS A 119 0.98 19.21 -4.57
CA LYS A 119 1.69 18.07 -5.15
C LYS A 119 3.21 18.20 -4.97
N ILE A 120 3.77 19.35 -5.31
CA ILE A 120 5.20 19.65 -5.13
C ILE A 120 5.58 19.48 -3.67
N PHE A 121 4.82 20.07 -2.74
CA PHE A 121 5.07 19.95 -1.31
C PHE A 121 5.14 18.50 -0.85
N PHE A 122 4.15 17.67 -1.19
CA PHE A 122 4.10 16.29 -0.70
C PHE A 122 5.13 15.37 -1.36
N ASP A 123 5.41 15.56 -2.66
CA ASP A 123 6.46 14.83 -3.36
C ASP A 123 7.83 15.18 -2.76
N LYS A 124 8.14 16.48 -2.60
CA LYS A 124 9.42 16.92 -2.00
C LYS A 124 9.53 16.61 -0.51
N LEU A 125 8.43 16.62 0.24
CA LEU A 125 8.43 16.20 1.64
C LEU A 125 8.91 14.75 1.75
N TYR A 126 8.32 13.84 0.96
CA TYR A 126 8.64 12.41 1.03
C TYR A 126 9.96 12.04 0.34
N ASP A 127 10.27 12.62 -0.82
CA ASP A 127 11.46 12.25 -1.60
C ASP A 127 12.73 12.91 -1.05
N GLU A 128 12.63 14.14 -0.53
CA GLU A 128 13.80 14.96 -0.19
C GLU A 128 13.86 15.31 1.30
N ALA A 129 12.83 15.96 1.84
CA ALA A 129 12.89 16.61 3.15
C ALA A 129 13.05 15.61 4.30
N VAL A 130 12.32 14.49 4.28
CA VAL A 130 12.44 13.42 5.31
C VAL A 130 13.85 12.84 5.42
N ASN A 131 14.68 12.98 4.38
CA ASN A 131 16.05 12.49 4.35
C ASN A 131 17.06 13.50 4.90
N LYS A 132 16.62 14.71 5.29
CA LYS A 132 17.50 15.74 5.87
C LYS A 132 17.60 15.60 7.39
N ALA A 133 18.72 16.05 7.94
CA ALA A 133 19.07 15.88 9.36
C ALA A 133 18.01 16.44 10.31
N VAL A 134 17.45 17.60 9.98
CA VAL A 134 16.39 18.23 10.79
C VAL A 134 15.15 17.34 10.92
N PHE A 135 14.82 16.56 9.88
CA PHE A 135 13.71 15.60 9.91
C PHE A 135 14.11 14.31 10.63
N TYR A 136 15.18 13.63 10.20
CA TYR A 136 15.47 12.31 10.76
C TYR A 136 15.99 12.36 12.21
N HIS A 137 16.59 13.46 12.67
CA HIS A 137 16.90 13.62 14.10
C HIS A 137 15.62 13.74 14.94
N ARG A 138 14.56 14.33 14.38
CA ARG A 138 13.29 14.54 15.08
C ARG A 138 12.37 13.32 15.02
N TYR A 139 12.21 12.74 13.84
CA TYR A 139 11.22 11.70 13.54
C TYR A 139 11.83 10.32 13.31
N GLY A 140 13.16 10.19 13.31
CA GLY A 140 13.85 8.97 12.90
C GLY A 140 13.92 8.85 11.37
N LYS A 141 14.75 7.91 10.88
CA LYS A 141 14.89 7.67 9.44
C LYS A 141 13.74 6.81 8.92
N ILE A 142 13.32 7.07 7.68
CA ILE A 142 12.35 6.22 6.98
C ILE A 142 12.86 4.77 6.83
N GLU A 143 14.19 4.60 6.74
CA GLU A 143 14.85 3.28 6.73
C GLU A 143 14.59 2.51 8.03
N ASP A 144 14.68 3.17 9.19
CA ASP A 144 14.43 2.52 10.48
C ASP A 144 12.96 2.11 10.60
N TYR A 145 12.03 2.95 10.10
CA TYR A 145 10.62 2.60 9.98
C TYR A 145 10.43 1.33 9.13
N TYR A 146 11.04 1.29 7.93
CA TYR A 146 10.98 0.13 7.04
C TYR A 146 11.51 -1.14 7.73
N LYS A 147 12.73 -1.07 8.30
CA LYS A 147 13.40 -2.21 8.94
C LYS A 147 12.62 -2.77 10.12
N ASN A 148 12.04 -1.89 10.95
CA ASN A 148 11.20 -2.30 12.06
C ASN A 148 9.90 -2.96 11.59
N LEU A 149 9.31 -2.48 10.49
CA LEU A 149 8.04 -2.97 9.98
C LEU A 149 8.18 -4.32 9.26
N VAL A 150 9.21 -4.49 8.43
CA VAL A 150 9.48 -5.76 7.71
C VAL A 150 10.00 -6.84 8.65
N GLY A 151 10.83 -6.46 9.64
CA GLY A 151 11.44 -7.38 10.58
C GLY A 151 12.35 -8.39 9.90
N LYS A 152 12.19 -9.68 10.23
CA LYS A 152 12.96 -10.80 9.68
C LYS A 152 12.21 -11.58 8.58
N SER A 153 10.96 -11.20 8.27
CA SER A 153 10.13 -11.93 7.33
C SER A 153 10.43 -11.50 5.90
N ARG A 154 10.85 -12.45 5.07
CA ARG A 154 11.17 -12.22 3.65
C ARG A 154 9.95 -12.19 2.76
N THR A 155 8.86 -12.83 3.18
CA THR A 155 7.67 -12.99 2.35
C THR A 155 6.94 -11.65 2.17
N CYS A 156 6.69 -11.29 0.92
CA CYS A 156 5.87 -10.14 0.57
C CYS A 156 4.45 -10.35 1.09
N ARG A 157 3.98 -9.39 1.89
CA ARG A 157 2.65 -9.44 2.49
C ARG A 157 1.50 -9.18 1.52
N CYS A 158 1.81 -8.65 0.34
CA CYS A 158 0.83 -8.42 -0.73
C CYS A 158 0.51 -9.73 -1.45
N CYS A 159 1.49 -10.39 -2.07
CA CYS A 159 1.26 -11.60 -2.87
C CYS A 159 1.57 -12.93 -2.18
N GLY A 160 2.39 -12.95 -1.12
CA GLY A 160 2.72 -14.19 -0.40
C GLY A 160 3.79 -15.09 -1.03
N ILE A 161 4.18 -14.88 -2.29
CA ILE A 161 5.18 -15.73 -2.97
C ILE A 161 6.53 -15.02 -3.16
N ASN A 162 6.51 -13.72 -3.45
CA ASN A 162 7.73 -12.96 -3.73
C ASN A 162 8.43 -12.45 -2.46
N LYS A 163 9.72 -12.14 -2.59
CA LYS A 163 10.57 -11.72 -1.46
C LYS A 163 10.72 -10.20 -1.35
N VAL A 164 10.92 -9.73 -0.12
CA VAL A 164 11.32 -8.36 0.24
C VAL A 164 12.66 -8.38 0.99
N LEU A 165 13.42 -7.29 0.90
CA LEU A 165 14.64 -7.12 1.69
C LEU A 165 14.26 -6.90 3.17
N ILE A 166 14.83 -7.72 4.06
CA ILE A 166 14.56 -7.68 5.50
C ILE A 166 15.51 -6.74 6.24
N LYS A 167 15.30 -6.55 7.56
CA LYS A 167 16.02 -5.58 8.39
C LYS A 167 17.56 -5.69 8.40
N PHE A 168 18.10 -6.83 8.00
CA PHE A 168 19.54 -7.12 7.96
C PHE A 168 20.23 -6.69 6.66
N HIS A 169 19.49 -6.17 5.68
CA HIS A 169 20.08 -5.60 4.47
C HIS A 169 20.46 -4.12 4.69
N SER A 170 21.49 -3.67 3.98
CA SER A 170 21.87 -2.25 3.91
C SER A 170 20.94 -1.43 3.00
N LYS A 171 20.27 -2.11 2.06
CA LYS A 171 19.24 -1.57 1.17
C LYS A 171 17.86 -2.04 1.63
N ARG A 172 16.81 -1.36 1.17
CA ARG A 172 15.41 -1.75 1.37
C ARG A 172 14.70 -2.00 0.05
N SER A 173 13.67 -2.84 0.07
CA SER A 173 12.69 -2.91 -1.03
C SER A 173 11.82 -1.64 -1.04
N ALA A 174 10.96 -1.55 -2.05
CA ALA A 174 9.99 -0.47 -2.15
C ALA A 174 9.14 -0.33 -0.88
N LEU A 175 8.86 0.94 -0.54
CA LEU A 175 7.87 1.32 0.47
C LEU A 175 6.71 1.94 -0.30
N ASP A 176 5.69 1.13 -0.56
CA ASP A 176 4.55 1.50 -1.39
C ASP A 176 3.62 2.45 -0.64
N HIS A 177 3.07 3.40 -1.40
CA HIS A 177 1.94 4.20 -0.97
C HIS A 177 0.67 3.44 -1.36
N TYR A 178 0.06 2.75 -0.38
CA TYR A 178 -1.07 1.87 -0.64
C TYR A 178 -2.16 2.59 -1.42
N LEU A 179 -2.68 3.69 -0.88
CA LEU A 179 -3.36 4.73 -1.64
C LEU A 179 -2.30 5.61 -2.31
N PRO A 180 -2.18 5.57 -3.65
CA PRO A 180 -1.06 6.22 -4.34
C PRO A 180 -1.06 7.74 -4.15
N ARG A 181 0.13 8.28 -3.86
CA ARG A 181 0.32 9.73 -3.66
C ARG A 181 0.10 10.59 -4.91
N ASN A 182 -0.02 10.00 -6.10
CA ASN A 182 -0.36 10.73 -7.33
C ASN A 182 -1.86 11.04 -7.43
N HIS A 183 -2.71 10.31 -6.71
CA HIS A 183 -4.16 10.57 -6.63
C HIS A 183 -4.52 11.29 -5.35
N PHE A 184 -3.93 10.89 -4.22
CA PHE A 184 -4.34 11.34 -2.89
C PHE A 184 -3.25 12.20 -2.22
N PRO A 185 -3.44 13.53 -2.10
CA PRO A 185 -2.40 14.44 -1.62
C PRO A 185 -1.95 14.18 -0.17
N PHE A 186 -2.91 14.12 0.74
CA PHE A 186 -2.63 14.14 2.18
C PHE A 186 -2.21 12.79 2.77
N THR A 187 -1.97 11.75 1.94
CA THR A 187 -1.62 10.40 2.40
C THR A 187 -0.13 10.09 2.33
N SER A 188 0.67 10.97 1.70
CA SER A 188 2.06 10.68 1.29
C SER A 188 2.99 10.29 2.45
N ILE A 189 2.86 10.94 3.61
CA ILE A 189 3.68 10.61 4.79
C ILE A 189 2.92 9.82 5.86
N ASN A 190 1.67 9.43 5.58
CA ASN A 190 0.89 8.67 6.53
C ASN A 190 1.40 7.23 6.56
N THR A 191 2.04 6.86 7.66
CA THR A 191 2.56 5.50 7.87
C THR A 191 1.52 4.38 7.81
N ASN A 192 0.22 4.65 8.01
CA ASN A 192 -0.83 3.66 7.76
C ASN A 192 -1.12 3.44 6.27
N ASN A 193 -0.46 4.23 5.41
CA ASN A 193 -0.47 4.15 3.95
C ASN A 193 0.87 3.68 3.37
N LEU A 194 1.92 3.52 4.19
CA LEU A 194 3.28 3.21 3.74
C LEU A 194 3.70 1.82 4.17
N LEU A 195 3.85 0.88 3.24
CA LEU A 195 4.16 -0.52 3.56
C LEU A 195 5.31 -1.11 2.71
N PRO A 196 6.13 -2.00 3.28
CA PRO A 196 7.08 -2.79 2.50
C PRO A 196 6.35 -3.70 1.51
N ILE A 197 6.87 -3.76 0.28
CA ILE A 197 6.32 -4.58 -0.80
C ILE A 197 7.47 -5.10 -1.69
N CYS A 198 7.28 -6.23 -2.37
CA CYS A 198 8.25 -6.72 -3.34
C CYS A 198 8.22 -5.90 -4.64
N ASP A 199 9.34 -5.94 -5.37
CA ASP A 199 9.50 -5.15 -6.59
C ASP A 199 8.54 -5.61 -7.71
N ILE A 200 8.16 -6.89 -7.76
CA ILE A 200 7.17 -7.41 -8.71
C ILE A 200 5.80 -6.77 -8.44
N CYS A 201 5.27 -6.90 -7.23
CA CYS A 201 3.97 -6.31 -6.89
C CYS A 201 3.96 -4.79 -7.04
N ASN A 202 5.05 -4.11 -6.69
CA ASN A 202 5.13 -2.64 -6.74
C ASN A 202 5.29 -2.10 -8.16
N SER A 203 6.28 -2.62 -8.89
CA SER A 203 6.81 -1.99 -10.09
C SER A 203 6.37 -2.68 -11.38
N LYS A 204 5.66 -3.81 -11.31
CA LYS A 204 5.11 -4.52 -12.47
C LYS A 204 3.59 -4.54 -12.47
N TYR A 205 2.97 -4.78 -11.31
CA TYR A 205 1.52 -4.85 -11.18
C TYR A 205 0.92 -3.52 -10.66
N LYS A 206 1.08 -3.20 -9.38
CA LYS A 206 0.35 -2.08 -8.75
C LYS A 206 0.66 -0.72 -9.36
N LEU A 207 1.93 -0.43 -9.61
CA LEU A 207 2.40 0.86 -10.13
C LEU A 207 1.73 2.04 -9.39
N ALA A 208 1.10 2.95 -10.13
CA ALA A 208 0.34 4.08 -9.61
C ALA A 208 -1.18 3.88 -9.77
N GLU A 209 -1.63 2.62 -9.90
CA GLU A 209 -3.04 2.27 -10.03
C GLU A 209 -3.82 2.61 -8.75
N ASN A 210 -5.03 3.16 -8.92
CA ASN A 210 -5.83 3.58 -7.79
C ASN A 210 -6.40 2.38 -7.04
N THR A 211 -6.10 2.32 -5.74
CA THR A 211 -6.48 1.20 -4.88
C THR A 211 -7.95 1.15 -4.53
N ILE A 212 -8.60 2.31 -4.38
CA ILE A 212 -10.00 2.40 -3.95
C ILE A 212 -10.94 2.86 -5.06
N PHE A 213 -10.41 3.15 -6.25
CA PHE A 213 -11.21 3.38 -7.44
C PHE A 213 -10.69 2.52 -8.59
N GLU A 214 -11.60 1.83 -9.26
CA GLU A 214 -11.35 1.23 -10.56
C GLU A 214 -11.64 2.27 -11.65
N VAL A 215 -10.68 2.51 -12.53
CA VAL A 215 -10.79 3.51 -13.60
C VAL A 215 -10.66 2.80 -14.94
N ILE A 216 -11.76 2.69 -15.68
CA ILE A 216 -11.73 2.15 -17.04
C ILE A 216 -11.48 3.31 -18.00
N LYS A 217 -10.44 3.17 -18.83
CA LYS A 217 -10.11 4.14 -19.89
C LYS A 217 -10.32 3.54 -21.27
N ARG A 218 -10.85 4.34 -22.20
CA ARG A 218 -10.91 4.04 -23.63
C ARG A 218 -10.39 5.23 -24.41
N ASN A 219 -9.41 5.01 -25.29
CA ASN A 219 -8.74 6.08 -26.05
C ASN A 219 -8.26 7.24 -25.14
N ASN A 220 -7.58 6.89 -24.03
CA ASN A 220 -7.10 7.82 -23.00
C ASN A 220 -8.16 8.63 -22.25
N ARG A 221 -9.46 8.37 -22.45
CA ARG A 221 -10.56 9.02 -21.70
C ARG A 221 -11.09 8.08 -20.64
N ILE A 222 -11.37 8.63 -19.45
CA ILE A 222 -12.03 7.90 -18.37
C ILE A 222 -13.48 7.65 -18.80
N VAL A 223 -13.86 6.38 -18.93
CA VAL A 223 -15.23 5.94 -19.27
C VAL A 223 -16.01 5.62 -18.01
N SER A 224 -15.35 5.04 -17.00
CA SER A 224 -15.94 4.83 -15.69
C SER A 224 -14.91 5.02 -14.59
N LYS A 225 -15.40 5.44 -13.43
CA LYS A 225 -14.65 5.49 -12.17
C LYS A 225 -15.54 4.95 -11.07
N THR A 226 -15.28 3.71 -10.66
CA THR A 226 -16.12 2.98 -9.71
C THR A 226 -15.41 2.87 -8.37
N ARG A 227 -16.10 3.20 -7.27
CA ARG A 227 -15.56 3.01 -5.93
C ARG A 227 -15.43 1.52 -5.64
N LYS A 228 -14.30 1.11 -5.06
CA LYS A 228 -14.04 -0.27 -4.64
C LYS A 228 -13.64 -0.36 -3.17
N GLN A 229 -13.96 -1.47 -2.53
CA GLN A 229 -13.38 -1.86 -1.25
C GLN A 229 -12.02 -2.53 -1.42
N ALA A 230 -11.12 -2.29 -0.46
CA ALA A 230 -9.78 -2.85 -0.45
C ALA A 230 -9.44 -3.42 0.93
N PHE A 231 -8.48 -4.35 0.98
CA PHE A 231 -7.92 -4.80 2.26
C PHE A 231 -7.04 -3.71 2.87
N PHE A 232 -7.33 -3.28 4.10
CA PHE A 232 -6.44 -2.37 4.81
C PHE A 232 -5.11 -3.07 5.16
N PRO A 233 -3.93 -2.47 4.83
CA PRO A 233 -2.66 -3.17 4.89
C PRO A 233 -2.12 -3.43 6.29
N PHE A 234 -2.75 -2.85 7.32
CA PHE A 234 -2.35 -3.04 8.71
C PHE A 234 -3.50 -3.64 9.52
N SER A 235 -3.20 -4.59 10.40
CA SER A 235 -4.23 -5.14 11.26
C SER A 235 -3.70 -5.40 12.65
N LYS A 236 -4.50 -5.00 13.64
CA LYS A 236 -4.47 -5.55 14.99
C LYS A 236 -5.47 -6.69 15.16
N ILE A 237 -6.40 -6.83 14.20
CA ILE A 237 -7.46 -7.85 14.25
C ILE A 237 -6.79 -9.20 14.08
N SER A 238 -7.04 -10.05 15.08
CA SER A 238 -6.83 -11.48 15.03
C SER A 238 -8.18 -12.14 15.30
N PRO A 239 -8.73 -12.95 14.36
CA PRO A 239 -8.12 -13.30 13.08
C PRO A 239 -8.34 -12.22 12.01
N TYR A 240 -7.30 -11.97 11.20
CA TYR A 240 -7.48 -11.35 9.88
C TYR A 240 -8.29 -12.31 8.99
N PRO A 241 -9.09 -11.82 8.02
CA PRO A 241 -9.85 -12.71 7.14
C PRO A 241 -8.95 -13.77 6.52
N LYS A 242 -9.34 -15.04 6.67
CA LYS A 242 -8.67 -16.14 5.98
C LYS A 242 -8.97 -15.99 4.50
N ILE A 243 -7.92 -16.01 3.68
CA ILE A 243 -8.03 -16.04 2.23
C ILE A 243 -7.59 -17.43 1.80
N ASP A 244 -8.54 -18.22 1.36
CA ASP A 244 -8.33 -19.53 0.77
C ASP A 244 -8.04 -19.42 -0.72
N VAL A 245 -7.16 -20.29 -1.18
CA VAL A 245 -6.75 -20.41 -2.58
C VAL A 245 -7.12 -21.82 -2.98
N GLU A 246 -7.82 -21.95 -4.10
CA GLU A 246 -8.14 -23.24 -4.69
C GLU A 246 -7.53 -23.28 -6.09
N ILE A 247 -6.88 -24.40 -6.39
CA ILE A 247 -6.37 -24.72 -7.72
C ILE A 247 -7.20 -25.87 -8.26
N THR A 248 -7.76 -25.70 -9.46
CA THR A 248 -8.41 -26.77 -10.20
C THR A 248 -7.63 -27.03 -11.48
N LEU A 249 -7.26 -28.28 -11.73
CA LEU A 249 -6.63 -28.70 -12.97
C LEU A 249 -7.72 -29.08 -13.99
N ASN A 250 -7.47 -28.80 -15.27
CA ASN A 250 -8.30 -29.28 -16.38
C ASN A 250 -7.59 -30.35 -17.23
N LYS A 251 -6.35 -30.69 -16.84
CA LYS A 251 -5.50 -31.71 -17.44
C LYS A 251 -4.68 -32.38 -16.32
N ALA A 252 -4.32 -33.64 -16.51
CA ALA A 252 -3.40 -34.34 -15.61
C ALA A 252 -2.07 -33.58 -15.48
N LEU A 253 -1.44 -33.64 -14.31
CA LEU A 253 -0.12 -33.07 -14.10
C LEU A 253 0.89 -33.74 -15.04
N SER A 254 1.66 -32.94 -15.77
CA SER A 254 2.69 -33.38 -16.72
C SER A 254 3.72 -32.27 -16.94
N ASP A 255 4.86 -32.61 -17.57
CA ASP A 255 5.98 -31.69 -17.80
C ASP A 255 5.63 -30.49 -18.72
N ASP A 256 4.59 -30.63 -19.54
CA ASP A 256 4.10 -29.59 -20.45
C ASP A 256 2.93 -28.79 -19.86
N ILE A 257 2.80 -28.73 -18.53
CA ILE A 257 1.71 -28.00 -17.89
C ILE A 257 1.87 -26.49 -18.03
N GLU A 258 0.81 -25.83 -18.50
CA GLU A 258 0.78 -24.38 -18.70
C GLU A 258 -0.28 -23.71 -17.80
N PRO A 259 -0.19 -22.38 -17.58
CA PRO A 259 -1.20 -21.64 -16.82
C PRO A 259 -2.64 -21.85 -17.32
N SER A 260 -2.83 -22.10 -18.62
CA SER A 260 -4.13 -22.38 -19.22
C SER A 260 -4.73 -23.73 -18.78
N ASN A 261 -3.91 -24.62 -18.23
CA ASN A 261 -4.33 -25.93 -17.73
C ASN A 261 -4.88 -25.92 -16.29
N MET A 262 -4.89 -24.74 -15.66
CA MET A 262 -5.34 -24.57 -14.28
C MET A 262 -6.25 -23.37 -14.13
N HIS A 263 -7.03 -23.38 -13.06
CA HIS A 263 -7.80 -22.24 -12.60
C HIS A 263 -7.46 -21.93 -11.14
N VAL A 264 -7.22 -20.65 -10.84
CA VAL A 264 -7.06 -20.14 -9.46
C VAL A 264 -8.35 -19.46 -9.03
N ASN A 265 -8.96 -19.98 -7.98
CA ASN A 265 -10.02 -19.30 -7.26
C ASN A 265 -9.52 -18.75 -5.92
N LEU A 266 -9.97 -17.54 -5.56
CA LEU A 266 -9.64 -16.86 -4.32
C LEU A 266 -10.91 -16.72 -3.49
N ILE A 267 -10.89 -17.19 -2.24
CA ILE A 267 -12.09 -17.32 -1.42
C ILE A 267 -11.88 -16.66 -0.06
N SER A 268 -12.79 -15.78 0.32
CA SER A 268 -12.86 -15.18 1.65
C SER A 268 -14.26 -14.64 1.86
N ALA A 269 -15.08 -15.38 2.60
CA ALA A 269 -16.50 -15.08 2.75
C ALA A 269 -16.73 -13.65 3.29
N GLY A 270 -17.52 -12.86 2.56
CA GLY A 270 -17.83 -11.46 2.90
C GLY A 270 -16.73 -10.46 2.49
N TYR A 271 -15.73 -10.90 1.73
CA TYR A 271 -14.61 -10.07 1.27
C TYR A 271 -14.37 -10.16 -0.24
N GLU A 272 -15.36 -10.56 -1.01
CA GLU A 272 -15.29 -10.83 -2.45
C GLU A 272 -14.77 -9.62 -3.24
N GLU A 273 -15.34 -8.42 -3.03
CA GLU A 273 -14.87 -7.19 -3.70
C GLU A 273 -13.42 -6.83 -3.33
N ARG A 274 -13.00 -7.13 -2.09
CA ARG A 274 -11.61 -6.89 -1.68
C ARG A 274 -10.66 -7.88 -2.31
N LEU A 275 -11.10 -9.10 -2.61
CA LEU A 275 -10.34 -10.09 -3.37
C LEU A 275 -10.19 -9.66 -4.83
N GLU A 276 -11.25 -9.17 -5.47
CA GLU A 276 -11.18 -8.60 -6.82
C GLU A 276 -10.18 -7.43 -6.88
N THR A 277 -10.26 -6.52 -5.91
CA THR A 277 -9.31 -5.40 -5.82
C THR A 277 -7.89 -5.87 -5.54
N TRP A 278 -7.72 -6.92 -4.73
CA TRP A 278 -6.41 -7.49 -4.44
C TRP A 278 -5.79 -8.16 -5.68
N ASP A 279 -6.58 -8.91 -6.44
CA ASP A 279 -6.16 -9.51 -7.70
C ASP A 279 -5.82 -8.46 -8.75
N ARG A 280 -6.71 -7.48 -8.97
CA ARG A 280 -6.48 -6.35 -9.89
C ARG A 280 -5.17 -5.63 -9.62
N LEU A 281 -4.89 -5.28 -8.35
CA LEU A 281 -3.72 -4.49 -7.99
C LEU A 281 -2.40 -5.26 -8.05
N PHE A 282 -2.42 -6.59 -7.92
CA PHE A 282 -1.19 -7.36 -7.73
C PHE A 282 -1.06 -8.57 -8.65
N GLY A 283 -1.98 -8.76 -9.61
CA GLY A 283 -2.01 -9.88 -10.55
C GLY A 283 -1.97 -11.23 -9.84
N ILE A 284 -2.76 -11.42 -8.80
CA ILE A 284 -2.59 -12.56 -7.89
C ILE A 284 -2.83 -13.89 -8.60
N LYS A 285 -3.93 -14.00 -9.34
CA LYS A 285 -4.27 -15.23 -10.06
C LYS A 285 -3.23 -15.57 -11.12
N GLU A 286 -2.81 -14.58 -11.90
CA GLU A 286 -1.76 -14.73 -12.92
C GLU A 286 -0.45 -15.22 -12.31
N ASN A 287 0.03 -14.55 -11.25
CA ASN A 287 1.28 -14.93 -10.58
C ASN A 287 1.19 -16.32 -9.93
N TYR A 288 0.04 -16.70 -9.38
CA TYR A 288 -0.13 -18.02 -8.76
C TYR A 288 -0.17 -19.13 -9.80
N LEU A 289 -0.82 -18.91 -10.94
CA LEU A 289 -0.80 -19.86 -12.06
C LEU A 289 0.63 -20.03 -12.60
N ALA A 290 1.36 -18.94 -12.80
CA ALA A 290 2.75 -18.99 -13.24
C ALA A 290 3.64 -19.77 -12.27
N GLU A 291 3.49 -19.53 -10.96
CA GLU A 291 4.19 -20.30 -9.92
C GLU A 291 3.78 -21.78 -9.95
N CYS A 292 2.51 -22.11 -10.18
CA CYS A 292 2.07 -23.51 -10.27
C CYS A 292 2.66 -24.31 -11.44
N CYS A 293 3.20 -23.61 -12.45
CA CYS A 293 3.88 -24.18 -13.61
C CYS A 293 5.41 -24.13 -13.50
N SER A 294 5.97 -23.71 -12.36
CA SER A 294 7.43 -23.67 -12.16
C SER A 294 7.98 -25.06 -11.82
N GLU A 295 9.25 -25.27 -12.16
CA GLU A 295 10.00 -26.47 -11.74
C GLU A 295 10.04 -26.57 -10.21
N GLU A 296 10.23 -25.44 -9.52
CA GLU A 296 10.26 -25.39 -8.06
C GLU A 296 8.93 -25.81 -7.43
N MET A 297 7.80 -25.52 -8.08
CA MET A 297 6.51 -25.96 -7.59
C MET A 297 6.29 -27.45 -7.80
N TYR A 298 6.72 -27.98 -8.95
CA TYR A 298 6.67 -29.41 -9.23
C TYR A 298 7.50 -30.22 -8.21
N MET A 299 8.65 -29.71 -7.77
CA MET A 299 9.44 -30.35 -6.72
C MET A 299 8.64 -30.61 -5.42
N TYR A 300 7.65 -29.77 -5.07
CA TYR A 300 6.82 -30.02 -3.89
C TYR A 300 5.86 -31.20 -4.05
N TYR A 301 5.42 -31.47 -5.28
CA TYR A 301 4.66 -32.68 -5.58
C TYR A 301 5.55 -33.92 -5.43
N GLU A 302 6.78 -33.88 -5.95
CA GLU A 302 7.75 -34.97 -5.78
C GLU A 302 8.11 -35.19 -4.30
N GLU A 303 8.31 -34.11 -3.53
CA GLU A 303 8.54 -34.18 -2.08
C GLU A 303 7.39 -34.89 -1.35
N GLN A 304 6.13 -34.57 -1.69
CA GLN A 304 4.97 -35.27 -1.12
C GLN A 304 4.97 -36.75 -1.52
N TYR A 305 5.21 -37.06 -2.79
CA TYR A 305 5.27 -38.44 -3.29
C TYR A 305 6.36 -39.25 -2.58
N MET A 306 7.54 -38.68 -2.41
CA MET A 306 8.63 -39.29 -1.64
C MET A 306 8.29 -39.46 -0.17
N ALA A 307 7.56 -38.52 0.43
CA ALA A 307 7.11 -38.63 1.80
C ALA A 307 6.14 -39.80 2.02
N ASP A 308 5.26 -40.05 1.04
CA ASP A 308 4.36 -41.20 1.04
C ASP A 308 5.16 -42.50 0.86
N MET A 309 5.97 -42.58 -0.20
CA MET A 309 6.72 -43.80 -0.54
C MET A 309 7.74 -44.22 0.53
N ASN A 310 8.44 -43.28 1.16
CA ASN A 310 9.52 -43.59 2.10
C ASN A 310 9.06 -43.62 3.57
N PHE A 311 8.00 -42.87 3.91
CA PHE A 311 7.58 -42.69 5.31
C PHE A 311 6.09 -43.01 5.55
N GLY A 312 5.35 -43.47 4.54
CA GLY A 312 3.92 -43.78 4.65
C GLY A 312 3.06 -42.56 5.00
N LYS A 313 3.55 -41.35 4.71
CA LYS A 313 2.86 -40.11 5.05
C LYS A 313 1.85 -39.78 3.97
N THR A 314 0.57 -39.96 4.28
CA THR A 314 -0.51 -39.71 3.30
C THR A 314 -0.58 -38.25 2.89
N HIS A 315 -1.19 -37.97 1.74
CA HIS A 315 -1.46 -36.61 1.28
C HIS A 315 -2.11 -35.72 2.37
N GLU A 316 -3.15 -36.21 3.05
CA GLU A 316 -3.83 -35.48 4.13
C GLU A 316 -2.86 -35.12 5.26
N GLN A 317 -1.99 -36.05 5.66
CA GLN A 317 -1.01 -35.81 6.72
C GLN A 317 0.07 -34.81 6.26
N TYR A 318 0.46 -34.87 4.98
CA TYR A 318 1.39 -33.91 4.40
C TYR A 318 0.81 -32.50 4.37
N VAL A 319 -0.39 -32.34 3.81
CA VAL A 319 -1.13 -31.07 3.75
C VAL A 319 -1.41 -30.52 5.15
N ALA A 320 -1.80 -31.36 6.11
CA ALA A 320 -2.01 -30.93 7.51
C ALA A 320 -0.73 -30.35 8.15
N THR A 321 0.45 -30.85 7.77
CA THR A 321 1.73 -30.29 8.23
C THR A 321 1.97 -28.90 7.67
N LEU A 322 1.65 -28.68 6.39
CA LEU A 322 1.76 -27.37 5.75
C LEU A 322 0.75 -26.37 6.31
N GLU A 323 -0.46 -26.84 6.65
CA GLU A 323 -1.52 -26.00 7.23
C GLU A 323 -1.15 -25.46 8.62
N ALA A 324 -0.42 -26.25 9.43
CA ALA A 324 0.06 -25.81 10.73
C ALA A 324 0.93 -24.52 10.66
N ASN A 325 1.55 -24.26 9.51
CA ASN A 325 2.29 -23.03 9.21
C ASN A 325 1.91 -22.44 7.85
N ARG A 326 0.61 -22.43 7.51
CA ARG A 326 0.06 -22.03 6.19
C ARG A 326 0.64 -20.76 5.54
N LEU A 327 0.94 -19.73 6.34
CA LEU A 327 1.47 -18.45 5.87
C LEU A 327 3.01 -18.34 5.94
N TYR A 328 3.69 -19.45 6.24
CA TYR A 328 5.13 -19.55 6.12
C TYR A 328 5.50 -19.82 4.66
N ASP A 329 6.38 -18.99 4.12
CA ASP A 329 6.74 -19.03 2.71
C ASP A 329 5.47 -18.97 1.82
N MET A 330 5.28 -19.94 0.92
CA MET A 330 4.09 -20.06 0.07
C MET A 330 3.24 -21.30 0.36
N ASN A 331 3.24 -21.82 1.60
CA ASN A 331 2.51 -23.04 1.95
C ASN A 331 1.03 -22.98 1.58
N PHE A 332 0.37 -21.83 1.73
CA PHE A 332 -1.02 -21.64 1.30
C PHE A 332 -1.26 -21.97 -0.18
N LEU A 333 -0.28 -21.72 -1.06
CA LEU A 333 -0.36 -22.03 -2.48
C LEU A 333 0.02 -23.49 -2.74
N ARG A 334 1.05 -24.02 -2.04
CA ARG A 334 1.42 -25.44 -2.10
C ARG A 334 0.26 -26.36 -1.74
N ILE A 335 -0.45 -26.04 -0.66
CA ILE A 335 -1.65 -26.76 -0.23
C ILE A 335 -2.69 -26.77 -1.36
N ALA A 336 -2.99 -25.60 -1.93
CA ALA A 336 -3.96 -25.47 -3.00
C ALA A 336 -3.58 -26.27 -4.25
N TYR A 337 -2.31 -26.23 -4.64
CA TYR A 337 -1.75 -26.96 -5.77
C TYR A 337 -1.80 -28.48 -5.58
N LEU A 338 -1.32 -28.98 -4.44
CA LEU A 338 -1.33 -30.42 -4.13
C LEU A 338 -2.75 -30.97 -4.06
N ASN A 339 -3.68 -30.23 -3.45
CA ASN A 339 -5.10 -30.59 -3.43
C ASN A 339 -5.68 -30.60 -4.84
N GLY A 340 -5.32 -29.62 -5.68
CA GLY A 340 -5.75 -29.54 -7.07
C GLY A 340 -5.32 -30.76 -7.89
N ILE A 341 -4.07 -31.21 -7.73
CA ILE A 341 -3.55 -32.42 -8.37
C ILE A 341 -4.31 -33.65 -7.89
N LYS A 342 -4.44 -33.81 -6.57
CA LYS A 342 -5.14 -34.96 -5.98
C LYS A 342 -6.60 -35.06 -6.43
N ASN A 343 -7.30 -33.93 -6.54
CA ASN A 343 -8.71 -33.91 -6.91
C ASN A 343 -8.94 -34.16 -8.41
N TYR A 344 -7.91 -34.05 -9.24
CA TYR A 344 -8.00 -34.37 -10.66
C TYR A 344 -7.80 -35.88 -10.92
N GLN A 345 -6.93 -36.52 -10.12
CA GLN A 345 -6.67 -37.97 -10.17
C GLN A 345 -7.88 -38.76 -9.68
#